data_AF-A0A2N6F5M9-F1
#
_entry.id   AF-A0A2N6F5M9-F1
#
_cell.length_a   1.000
_cell.length_b   1.000
_cell.length_c   1.000
_cell.angle_alpha   90.00
_cell.angle_beta   90.00
_cell.angle_gamma   90.00
#
_symmetry.space_group_name_H-M   'P 1'
#
loop_
_entity.id
_entity.type
_entity.pdbx_description
1 polymer ?
#
loop_
_entity_poly.entity_id
_entity_poly.type
_entity_poly.pdbx_seq_one_letter_code
_entity_poly.pdbx_strand_id
1 'polypeptide(L)'
;FRKLLDQGQAGDNCGILLRGTKREDIERGQVLSKPGSITPHTKFAAEAYILTKEEGGRHTPFFKGYRPQFYFRTTDVTGVCELPEGTEMVMPGDNIAMNVDLITPIAMDEGLRFAIREGGRTVGAGVVSKIIE
;
A
#
# COMPACT_ATOMS: atom_id res chain seq x y z
N PHE A 1 -1.90 0.55 27.48
CA PHE A 1 -1.36 1.90 27.68
C PHE A 1 -1.65 2.42 29.10
N ARG A 2 -0.93 1.95 30.12
CA ARG A 2 -1.13 2.39 31.52
C ARG A 2 0.20 2.65 32.24
N LYS A 3 1.29 2.74 31.48
CA LYS A 3 2.64 3.02 31.97
C LYS A 3 3.19 4.15 31.11
N LEU A 4 3.74 5.16 31.77
CA LEU A 4 4.55 6.18 31.10
C LEU A 4 5.92 5.56 30.82
N LEU A 5 6.42 5.80 29.62
CA LEU A 5 7.73 5.35 29.16
C LEU A 5 8.51 6.57 28.70
N ASP A 6 9.81 6.59 28.95
CA ASP A 6 10.69 7.68 28.50
C ASP A 6 10.97 7.62 27.00
N GLN A 7 10.93 6.42 26.41
CA GLN A 7 11.13 6.18 24.98
C GLN A 7 10.38 4.93 24.53
N GLY A 8 10.06 4.86 23.23
CA GLY A 8 9.57 3.65 22.56
C GLY A 8 10.62 3.09 21.62
N GLN A 9 10.64 1.78 21.43
CA GLN A 9 11.57 1.09 20.54
C GLN A 9 10.82 0.34 19.42
N ALA A 10 11.57 -0.05 18.38
CA ALA A 10 11.01 -0.86 17.31
C ALA A 10 10.41 -2.17 17.86
N GLY A 11 9.15 -2.43 17.52
CA GLY A 11 8.38 -3.58 18.01
C GLY A 11 7.40 -3.25 19.14
N ASP A 12 7.51 -2.09 19.79
CA ASP A 12 6.57 -1.69 20.83
C ASP A 12 5.21 -1.28 20.26
N ASN A 13 4.14 -1.72 20.93
CA ASN A 13 2.81 -1.13 20.76
C ASN A 13 2.64 0.02 21.76
N CYS A 14 2.79 1.26 21.29
CA CYS A 14 2.82 2.47 22.11
C CYS A 14 1.78 3.52 21.67
N GLY A 15 1.47 4.43 22.59
CA GLY A 15 0.71 5.65 22.28
C GLY A 15 1.66 6.84 22.35
N ILE A 16 1.62 7.72 21.36
CA ILE A 16 2.50 8.88 21.25
C ILE A 16 1.67 10.15 21.42
N LEU A 17 2.02 10.98 22.39
CA LEU A 17 1.37 12.28 22.59
C LEU A 17 1.92 13.28 21.57
N LEU A 18 1.06 13.78 20.70
CA LEU A 18 1.40 14.82 19.71
C LEU A 18 0.93 16.18 20.20
N ARG A 19 1.87 17.07 20.48
CA ARG A 19 1.55 18.41 20.99
C ARG A 19 0.90 19.25 19.90
N GLY A 20 -0.27 19.83 20.20
CA GLY A 20 -0.95 20.78 19.32
C GLY A 20 -1.70 20.14 18.15
N THR A 21 -1.75 18.82 18.08
CA THR A 21 -2.50 18.07 17.07
C THR A 21 -3.84 17.64 17.64
N LYS A 22 -4.93 17.89 16.90
CA LYS A 22 -6.26 17.42 17.25
C LYS A 22 -6.53 16.06 16.64
N ARG A 23 -7.59 15.40 17.10
CA ARG A 23 -7.94 14.07 16.60
C ARG A 23 -8.34 14.09 15.13
N GLU A 24 -8.99 15.16 14.70
CA GLU A 24 -9.42 15.40 13.32
C GLU A 24 -8.28 15.76 12.36
N ASP A 25 -7.10 16.12 12.87
CA ASP A 25 -5.92 16.44 12.05
C ASP A 25 -5.16 15.18 11.61
N ILE A 26 -5.50 14.02 12.16
CA ILE A 26 -4.83 12.76 11.92
C ILE A 26 -5.81 11.65 11.56
N GLU A 27 -5.37 10.76 10.68
CA GLU A 27 -6.17 9.63 10.23
C GLU A 27 -5.37 8.34 10.10
N ARG A 28 -6.08 7.21 10.16
CA ARG A 28 -5.46 5.90 10.00
C ARG A 28 -4.90 5.75 8.59
N GLY A 29 -3.63 5.36 8.49
CA GLY A 29 -2.89 5.30 7.23
C GLY A 29 -1.70 6.25 7.19
N GLN A 30 -1.76 7.33 7.96
CA GLN A 30 -0.62 8.20 8.19
C GLN A 30 0.43 7.53 9.09
N VAL A 31 1.67 8.01 9.00
CA VAL A 31 2.81 7.51 9.77
C VAL A 31 3.47 8.65 10.54
N LEU A 32 4.01 8.34 11.72
CA LEU A 32 4.96 9.21 12.41
C LEU A 32 6.36 8.79 12.00
N SER A 33 7.16 9.75 11.54
CA SER A 33 8.51 9.53 11.07
C SER A 33 9.45 10.63 11.57
N LYS A 34 10.76 10.38 11.45
CA LYS A 34 11.74 11.44 11.62
C LYS A 34 11.53 12.46 10.49
N PRO A 35 11.57 13.78 10.78
CA PRO A 35 11.43 14.80 9.73
C PRO A 35 12.37 14.56 8.54
N GLY A 36 11.81 14.56 7.34
CA GLY A 36 12.54 14.36 6.08
C GLY A 36 12.99 12.93 5.78
N SER A 37 12.61 11.93 6.59
CA SER A 37 13.06 10.55 6.36
C SER A 37 12.18 9.72 5.43
N ILE A 38 10.95 10.17 5.16
CA ILE A 38 10.00 9.53 4.25
C ILE A 38 9.05 10.61 3.74
N THR A 39 8.69 10.51 2.47
CA THR A 39 7.78 11.46 1.80
C THR A 39 6.51 10.77 1.30
N PRO A 40 5.39 11.50 1.23
CA PRO A 40 4.17 11.00 0.61
C PRO A 40 4.28 10.96 -0.91
N HIS A 41 3.78 9.89 -1.53
CA HIS A 41 3.81 9.65 -2.97
C HIS A 41 2.45 9.14 -3.45
N THR A 42 2.11 9.41 -4.71
CA THR A 42 0.90 8.88 -5.36
C THR A 42 1.23 7.95 -6.51
N LYS A 43 2.41 8.08 -7.14
CA LYS A 43 2.78 7.24 -8.28
C LYS A 43 4.04 6.45 -8.02
N PHE A 44 3.95 5.16 -8.29
CA PHE A 44 5.07 4.24 -8.13
C PHE A 44 5.00 3.10 -9.15
N ALA A 45 6.17 2.56 -9.48
CA ALA A 45 6.28 1.28 -10.15
C ALA A 45 6.34 0.16 -9.11
N ALA A 46 5.76 -0.99 -9.44
CA ALA A 46 5.74 -2.15 -8.56
C ALA A 46 5.88 -3.47 -9.32
N GLU A 47 6.43 -4.45 -8.61
CA GLU A 47 6.33 -5.87 -8.97
C GLU A 47 5.25 -6.51 -8.10
N ALA A 48 4.29 -7.19 -8.72
CA ALA A 48 3.20 -7.83 -8.00
C ALA A 48 2.94 -9.26 -8.47
N TYR A 49 2.68 -10.13 -7.50
CA TYR A 49 2.13 -11.46 -7.69
C TYR A 49 0.62 -11.44 -7.49
N ILE A 50 -0.14 -11.96 -8.45
CA ILE A 50 -1.59 -12.07 -8.38
C ILE A 50 -1.94 -13.45 -7.84
N LEU A 51 -2.69 -13.49 -6.74
CA LEU A 51 -3.03 -14.76 -6.08
C LEU A 51 -3.91 -15.63 -6.99
N THR A 52 -3.64 -16.93 -7.00
CA THR A 52 -4.49 -17.91 -7.67
C THR A 52 -5.84 -18.06 -6.97
N LYS A 53 -6.76 -18.77 -7.60
CA LYS A 53 -8.04 -19.14 -6.99
C LYS A 53 -7.84 -19.97 -5.72
N GLU A 54 -6.89 -20.90 -5.74
CA GLU A 54 -6.58 -21.80 -4.61
C GLU A 54 -6.00 -21.05 -3.41
N GLU A 55 -5.32 -19.93 -3.67
CA GLU A 55 -4.81 -19.00 -2.65
C GLU A 55 -5.89 -18.02 -2.14
N GLY A 56 -7.13 -18.14 -2.63
CA GLY A 56 -8.25 -17.27 -2.27
C GLY A 56 -8.31 -15.95 -3.06
N GLY A 57 -7.56 -15.85 -4.15
CA GLY A 57 -7.52 -14.71 -5.05
C GLY A 57 -8.66 -14.69 -6.06
N ARG A 58 -8.36 -14.19 -7.27
CA ARG A 58 -9.35 -14.04 -8.33
C ARG A 58 -9.59 -15.36 -9.07
N HIS A 59 -10.81 -15.51 -9.58
CA HIS A 59 -11.16 -16.61 -10.50
C HIS A 59 -10.95 -16.24 -11.97
N THR A 60 -10.98 -14.95 -12.28
CA THR A 60 -10.92 -14.41 -13.64
C THR A 60 -9.82 -13.35 -13.74
N PRO A 61 -9.26 -13.14 -14.95
CA PRO A 61 -8.28 -12.10 -15.17
C PRO A 61 -8.82 -10.70 -14.85
N PHE A 62 -7.91 -9.74 -14.74
CA PHE A 62 -8.23 -8.31 -14.83
C PHE A 62 -7.52 -7.68 -16.03
N PHE A 63 -8.02 -6.51 -16.43
CA PHE A 63 -7.62 -5.82 -17.66
C PHE A 63 -7.09 -4.42 -17.34
N LYS A 64 -6.65 -3.69 -18.36
CA LYS A 64 -6.29 -2.28 -18.25
C LYS A 64 -7.42 -1.45 -17.62
N GLY A 65 -7.05 -0.48 -16.79
CA GLY A 65 -8.01 0.34 -16.04
C GLY A 65 -8.55 -0.34 -14.78
N TYR A 66 -7.93 -1.43 -14.34
CA TYR A 66 -8.21 -2.07 -13.07
C TYR A 66 -8.00 -1.11 -11.89
N ARG A 67 -8.99 -1.03 -10.98
CA ARG A 67 -9.04 -0.07 -9.87
C ARG A 67 -9.25 -0.73 -8.50
N PRO A 68 -8.27 -1.50 -8.00
CA PRO A 68 -8.38 -2.14 -6.69
C PRO A 68 -8.08 -1.17 -5.54
N GLN A 69 -8.19 -1.69 -4.32
CA GLN A 69 -7.64 -1.08 -3.13
C GLN A 69 -6.23 -1.62 -2.87
N PHE A 70 -5.29 -0.72 -2.58
CA PHE A 70 -3.93 -1.05 -2.16
C PHE A 70 -3.82 -0.88 -0.66
N TYR A 71 -3.51 -1.97 0.04
CA TYR A 71 -3.33 -1.97 1.48
C TYR A 71 -1.87 -1.69 1.83
N PHE A 72 -1.62 -0.49 2.33
CA PHE A 72 -0.33 -0.06 2.85
C PHE A 72 -0.37 0.02 4.36
N ARG A 73 0.38 -0.86 5.02
CA ARG A 73 0.52 -0.98 6.49
C ARG A 73 -0.81 -1.11 7.24
N THR A 74 -1.56 -0.03 7.36
CA THR A 74 -2.79 0.09 8.14
C THR A 74 -3.99 0.60 7.35
N THR A 75 -3.85 1.02 6.09
CA THR A 75 -4.94 1.64 5.32
C THR A 75 -5.08 1.06 3.92
N ASP A 76 -6.31 1.10 3.40
CA ASP A 76 -6.66 0.79 2.02
C ASP A 76 -6.79 2.10 1.24
N VAL A 77 -6.06 2.24 0.12
CA VAL A 77 -6.18 3.38 -0.79
C VAL A 77 -6.49 2.87 -2.19
N THR A 78 -7.52 3.41 -2.82
CA THR A 78 -7.85 3.05 -4.21
C THR A 78 -6.75 3.55 -5.14
N GLY A 79 -6.34 2.72 -6.09
CA GLY A 79 -5.41 3.13 -7.14
C GLY A 79 -5.81 2.60 -8.50
N VAL A 80 -5.21 3.15 -9.56
CA VAL A 80 -5.36 2.68 -10.93
C VAL A 80 -4.11 1.91 -11.33
N CYS A 81 -4.26 0.71 -11.85
CA CYS A 81 -3.17 -0.07 -12.42
C CYS A 81 -2.97 0.27 -13.90
N GLU A 82 -1.77 0.67 -14.26
CA GLU A 82 -1.29 0.76 -15.63
C GLU A 82 -0.41 -0.45 -15.95
N LEU A 83 -0.87 -1.27 -16.89
CA LEU A 83 -0.17 -2.47 -17.32
C LEU A 83 0.90 -2.14 -18.36
N PRO A 84 1.97 -2.95 -18.48
CA PRO A 84 2.99 -2.78 -19.51
C PRO A 84 2.41 -2.76 -20.92
N GLU A 85 3.13 -2.14 -21.85
CA GLU A 85 2.76 -2.15 -23.26
C GLU A 85 2.68 -3.58 -23.79
N GLY A 86 1.63 -3.88 -24.58
CA GLY A 86 1.34 -5.24 -25.05
C GLY A 86 0.64 -6.16 -24.05
N THR A 87 0.55 -5.81 -22.75
CA THR A 87 -0.21 -6.60 -21.77
C THR A 87 -1.68 -6.18 -21.77
N GLU A 88 -2.56 -7.02 -22.31
CA GLU A 88 -4.01 -6.77 -22.32
C GLU A 88 -4.71 -7.20 -21.03
N MET A 89 -4.27 -8.32 -20.46
CA MET A 89 -4.86 -8.92 -19.27
C MET A 89 -3.79 -9.58 -18.38
N VAL A 90 -4.11 -9.74 -17.11
CA VAL A 90 -3.27 -10.42 -16.11
C VAL A 90 -4.07 -11.55 -15.48
N MET A 91 -3.50 -12.75 -15.48
CA MET A 91 -4.14 -13.97 -14.96
C MET A 91 -3.84 -14.15 -13.46
N PRO A 92 -4.74 -14.80 -12.70
CA PRO A 92 -4.41 -15.31 -11.38
C PRO A 92 -3.20 -16.27 -11.45
N GLY A 93 -2.19 -16.04 -10.62
CA GLY A 93 -0.90 -16.75 -10.61
C GLY A 93 0.24 -16.02 -11.33
N ASP A 94 -0.05 -14.92 -12.03
CA ASP A 94 0.99 -14.17 -12.73
C ASP A 94 1.83 -13.30 -11.79
N ASN A 95 3.10 -13.10 -12.18
CA ASN A 95 3.93 -12.02 -11.67
C ASN A 95 4.02 -10.94 -12.75
N ILE A 96 3.75 -9.69 -12.38
CA ILE A 96 3.66 -8.59 -13.34
C ILE A 96 4.27 -7.31 -12.76
N ALA A 97 5.02 -6.61 -13.61
CA ALA A 97 5.42 -5.23 -13.38
C ALA A 97 4.25 -4.29 -13.73
N MET A 98 3.93 -3.33 -12.88
CA MET A 98 2.87 -2.34 -13.15
C MET A 98 3.22 -0.97 -12.60
N ASN A 99 2.71 0.08 -13.23
CA ASN A 99 2.66 1.40 -12.60
C ASN A 99 1.32 1.56 -11.88
N VAL A 100 1.34 2.22 -10.73
CA VAL A 100 0.16 2.48 -9.91
C VAL A 100 0.03 3.96 -9.65
N ASP A 101 -1.19 4.49 -9.83
CA ASP A 101 -1.57 5.86 -9.48
C ASP A 101 -2.63 5.83 -8.36
N LEU A 102 -2.27 6.28 -7.16
CA LEU A 102 -3.13 6.31 -5.97
C LEU A 102 -3.96 7.59 -5.92
N ILE A 103 -5.24 7.48 -5.51
CA ILE A 103 -6.11 8.65 -5.37
C ILE A 103 -5.73 9.60 -4.22
N THR A 104 -4.96 9.08 -3.25
CA THR A 104 -4.52 9.81 -2.06
C THR A 104 -3.04 9.48 -1.80
N PRO A 105 -2.21 10.46 -1.43
CA PRO A 105 -0.80 10.22 -1.11
C PRO A 105 -0.60 9.24 0.04
N ILE A 106 0.42 8.38 -0.09
CA ILE A 106 0.87 7.44 0.94
C ILE A 106 2.36 7.60 1.18
N ALA A 107 2.77 7.61 2.46
CA ALA A 107 4.17 7.62 2.82
C ALA A 107 4.82 6.27 2.50
N MET A 108 5.71 6.25 1.50
CA MET A 108 6.33 5.03 0.99
C MET A 108 7.77 5.26 0.56
N ASP A 109 8.54 4.18 0.55
CA ASP A 109 9.90 4.09 -0.01
C ASP A 109 9.98 2.84 -0.90
N GLU A 110 11.02 2.77 -1.73
CA GLU A 110 11.34 1.57 -2.48
C GLU A 110 11.52 0.36 -1.54
N GLY A 111 11.02 -0.80 -1.96
CA GLY A 111 10.99 -2.01 -1.16
C GLY A 111 9.80 -2.13 -0.19
N LEU A 112 8.94 -1.11 -0.07
CA LEU A 112 7.74 -1.21 0.74
C LEU A 112 6.78 -2.26 0.15
N ARG A 113 6.38 -3.22 0.97
CA ARG A 113 5.40 -4.26 0.59
C ARG A 113 3.98 -3.76 0.79
N PHE A 114 3.09 -4.20 -0.08
CA PHE A 114 1.66 -3.92 -0.03
C PHE A 114 0.84 -5.13 -0.46
N ALA A 115 -0.45 -5.11 -0.15
CA ALA A 115 -1.41 -6.08 -0.67
C ALA A 115 -2.39 -5.39 -1.62
N ILE A 116 -2.83 -6.09 -2.66
CA ILE A 116 -3.90 -5.66 -3.56
C ILE A 116 -5.18 -6.32 -3.08
N ARG A 117 -6.25 -5.54 -2.89
CA ARG A 117 -7.50 -6.00 -2.30
C ARG A 117 -8.72 -5.57 -3.10
N GLU A 118 -9.73 -6.44 -3.08
CA GLU A 118 -11.04 -6.20 -3.67
C GLU A 118 -12.12 -6.63 -2.69
N GLY A 119 -13.07 -5.75 -2.37
CA GLY A 119 -14.15 -6.07 -1.42
C GLY A 119 -13.64 -6.57 -0.06
N GLY A 120 -12.46 -6.08 0.38
CA GLY A 120 -11.81 -6.51 1.62
C GLY A 120 -11.03 -7.83 1.55
N ARG A 121 -11.01 -8.53 0.40
CA ARG A 121 -10.22 -9.76 0.19
C ARG A 121 -8.90 -9.45 -0.50
N THR A 122 -7.81 -10.11 -0.08
CA THR A 122 -6.52 -10.01 -0.76
C THR A 122 -6.55 -10.81 -2.04
N VAL A 123 -6.17 -10.17 -3.15
CA VAL A 123 -6.11 -10.77 -4.49
C VAL A 123 -4.72 -10.70 -5.11
N GLY A 124 -3.78 -9.99 -4.47
CA GLY A 124 -2.40 -9.93 -4.89
C GLY A 124 -1.49 -9.39 -3.80
N ALA A 125 -0.20 -9.57 -3.97
CA ALA A 125 0.84 -9.04 -3.10
C ALA A 125 1.91 -8.38 -3.96
N GLY A 126 2.40 -7.21 -3.54
CA GLY A 126 3.37 -6.47 -4.32
C GLY A 126 4.43 -5.77 -3.48
N VAL A 127 5.44 -5.28 -4.16
CA VAL A 127 6.52 -4.47 -3.62
C VAL A 127 6.72 -3.25 -4.49
N VAL A 128 6.86 -2.08 -3.87
CA VAL A 128 7.24 -0.84 -4.55
C VAL A 128 8.65 -1.03 -5.10
N SER A 129 8.80 -1.03 -6.42
CA SER A 129 10.10 -1.19 -7.07
C SER A 129 10.77 0.14 -7.33
N LYS A 130 9.99 1.21 -7.58
CA LYS A 130 10.52 2.57 -7.80
C LYS A 130 9.47 3.63 -7.49
N ILE A 131 9.89 4.74 -6.89
CA ILE A 131 9.04 5.94 -6.72
C ILE A 131 9.09 6.79 -7.99
N ILE A 132 7.93 7.21 -8.48
CA ILE A 132 7.79 8.02 -9.69
C ILE A 132 7.43 9.47 -9.32
N GLU A 133 6.43 9.64 -8.44
CA GLU A 133 5.92 10.94 -7.98
C GLU A 133 5.50 10.89 -6.52
#